data_AF-A0A368G4R3-F1
#
_entry.id   AF-A0A368G4R3-F1
#
_cell.length_a   1.000
_cell.length_b   1.000
_cell.length_c   1.000
_cell.angle_alpha   90.00
_cell.angle_beta   90.00
_cell.angle_gamma   90.00
#
_symmetry.space_group_name_H-M   'P 1'
#
loop_
_entity.id
_entity.type
_entity.pdbx_description
1 polymer ?
#
loop_
_entity_poly.entity_id
_entity_poly.type
_entity_poly.pdbx_seq_one_letter_code
_entity_poly.pdbx_strand_id
1 'polypeptide(L)'
;MPLFTLLWLWFAASHVDAAKPALDPIELMKLPRTNNICPQLTTARMSDQARNLIVDIHNRRRAVLAQGQVRNGRNDYNTPKGSNIMTMEYNCDLEKDAQMYADLCTSAGSPEAQRPLWGENFNVIQETLDPILAVSRAGDAWWGQIYQNGINQKMLFNKFFSEKPNSPTAFTQMAWATSYKIGCGVGDCAPRTNVVCRYTAKGNNIGEYVYEPGQPCTACDYGCTPEGVLCYAPPPTQP
;
A
#
# COMPACT_ATOMS: atom_id res chain seq x y z
N MET A 1 -20.28 -19.67 50.39
CA MET A 1 -20.90 -19.78 49.05
C MET A 1 -21.27 -18.38 48.58
N PRO A 2 -20.84 -17.89 47.41
CA PRO A 2 -19.66 -18.21 46.60
C PRO A 2 -18.67 -17.03 46.50
N LEU A 3 -17.37 -17.34 46.36
CA LEU A 3 -16.34 -16.44 45.87
C LEU A 3 -16.41 -16.41 44.34
N PHE A 4 -16.44 -15.22 43.73
CA PHE A 4 -16.17 -15.06 42.30
C PHE A 4 -14.67 -14.77 42.12
N THR A 5 -13.92 -15.80 41.73
CA THR A 5 -12.56 -15.67 41.20
C THR A 5 -12.64 -15.25 39.73
N LEU A 6 -12.26 -14.02 39.41
CA LEU A 6 -11.97 -13.61 38.05
C LEU A 6 -10.64 -14.23 37.61
N LEU A 7 -10.70 -15.30 36.81
CA LEU A 7 -9.59 -15.74 35.98
C LEU A 7 -9.36 -14.69 34.88
N TRP A 8 -8.33 -13.86 35.03
CA TRP A 8 -7.78 -13.12 33.89
C TRP A 8 -6.90 -14.09 33.11
N LEU A 9 -7.43 -14.56 31.98
CA LEU A 9 -6.67 -15.28 30.96
C LEU A 9 -5.52 -14.39 30.49
N TRP A 10 -4.31 -14.75 30.90
CA TRP A 10 -3.08 -14.31 30.24
C TRP A 10 -3.12 -14.79 28.79
N PHE A 11 -3.40 -13.88 27.86
CA PHE A 11 -2.81 -14.03 26.53
C PHE A 11 -1.33 -13.67 26.67
N ALA A 12 -0.49 -14.69 26.61
CA ALA A 12 0.94 -14.51 26.42
C ALA A 12 1.16 -13.73 25.12
N ALA A 13 1.46 -12.44 25.25
CA ALA A 13 2.09 -11.69 24.19
C ALA A 13 3.45 -12.37 23.95
N SER A 14 3.55 -13.11 22.86
CA SER A 14 4.83 -13.61 22.36
C SER A 14 5.75 -12.40 22.21
N HIS A 15 6.91 -12.48 22.83
CA HIS A 15 7.90 -11.42 22.88
C HIS A 15 8.38 -11.10 21.46
N VAL A 16 7.81 -10.03 20.90
CA VAL A 16 8.36 -9.30 19.76
C VAL A 16 8.41 -7.87 20.23
N ASP A 17 9.63 -7.40 20.51
CA ASP A 17 9.90 -6.03 20.89
C ASP A 17 9.23 -5.06 19.91
N ALA A 18 8.70 -3.96 20.47
CA ALA A 18 7.68 -3.10 19.90
C ALA A 18 7.88 -2.68 18.44
N ALA A 19 7.29 -3.45 17.51
CA ALA A 19 6.91 -2.90 16.21
C ALA A 19 5.86 -1.80 16.45
N LYS A 20 6.12 -0.60 15.93
CA LYS A 20 5.23 0.56 16.06
C LYS A 20 3.76 0.17 15.82
N PRO A 21 2.83 0.49 16.75
CA PRO A 21 1.44 0.08 16.66
C PRO A 21 0.79 0.60 15.38
N ALA A 22 -0.25 -0.10 14.93
CA ALA A 22 -0.97 0.29 13.74
C ALA A 22 -1.56 1.69 13.81
N LEU A 23 -1.37 2.47 12.73
CA LEU A 23 -2.03 3.75 12.62
C LEU A 23 -3.51 3.48 12.40
N ASP A 24 -4.33 3.88 13.35
CA ASP A 24 -5.77 3.79 13.27
C ASP A 24 -6.33 5.06 12.58
N PRO A 25 -7.10 4.92 11.49
CA PRO A 25 -7.61 6.07 10.74
C PRO A 25 -8.59 6.92 11.56
N ILE A 26 -9.37 6.33 12.48
CA ILE A 26 -10.33 7.07 13.32
C ILE A 26 -9.60 7.88 14.38
N GLU A 27 -8.55 7.34 15.00
CA GLU A 27 -7.70 8.10 15.93
C GLU A 27 -6.95 9.22 15.20
N LEU A 28 -6.42 8.97 14.00
CA LEU A 28 -5.76 10.01 13.19
C LEU A 28 -6.71 11.15 12.78
N MET A 29 -8.01 10.89 12.61
CA MET A 29 -9.00 11.94 12.34
C MET A 29 -9.17 12.93 13.49
N LYS A 30 -8.89 12.50 14.73
CA LYS A 30 -9.01 13.38 15.92
C LYS A 30 -7.82 14.34 16.04
N LEU A 31 -6.74 14.09 15.31
CA LEU A 31 -5.53 14.91 15.36
C LEU A 31 -5.63 16.15 14.45
N PRO A 32 -5.00 17.29 14.84
CA PRO A 32 -4.91 18.46 13.98
C PRO A 32 -4.25 18.14 12.64
N ARG A 33 -4.82 18.62 11.54
CA ARG A 33 -4.23 18.47 10.20
C ARG A 33 -2.95 19.30 10.10
N THR A 34 -1.85 18.67 9.71
CA THR A 34 -0.55 19.33 9.49
C THR A 34 -0.03 19.07 8.09
N ASN A 35 0.91 19.91 7.62
CA ASN A 35 1.51 19.82 6.30
C ASN A 35 3.04 20.01 6.34
N ASN A 36 3.72 19.27 7.21
CA ASN A 36 5.17 19.34 7.38
C ASN A 36 5.94 18.40 6.44
N ILE A 37 5.30 17.33 5.93
CA ILE A 37 5.94 16.36 5.04
C ILE A 37 6.08 16.93 3.62
N CYS A 38 5.05 17.60 3.12
CA CYS A 38 5.05 18.25 1.80
C CYS A 38 4.62 19.72 1.91
N PRO A 39 5.39 20.56 2.61
CA PRO A 39 5.00 21.96 2.89
C PRO A 39 4.81 22.81 1.62
N GLN A 40 5.43 22.41 0.51
CA GLN A 40 5.28 23.05 -0.80
C GLN A 40 3.92 22.79 -1.47
N LEU A 41 3.17 21.78 -1.03
CA LEU A 41 1.85 21.43 -1.58
C LEU A 41 0.75 22.06 -0.74
N THR A 42 0.52 23.36 -0.93
CA THR A 42 -0.40 24.15 -0.10
C THR A 42 -1.88 23.95 -0.46
N THR A 43 -2.17 23.48 -1.67
CA THR A 43 -3.54 23.23 -2.16
C THR A 43 -3.93 21.75 -2.12
N ALA A 44 -3.00 20.85 -1.81
CA ALA A 44 -3.29 19.42 -1.73
C ALA A 44 -4.16 19.11 -0.51
N ARG A 45 -5.07 18.14 -0.65
CA ARG A 45 -5.95 17.73 0.47
C ARG A 45 -5.29 16.78 1.45
N MET A 46 -4.13 16.22 1.08
CA MET A 46 -3.38 15.30 1.93
C MET A 46 -2.75 16.04 3.11
N SER A 47 -3.04 15.56 4.33
CA SER A 47 -2.31 15.97 5.53
C SER A 47 -1.22 14.97 5.87
N ASP A 48 -0.30 15.33 6.77
CA ASP A 48 0.76 14.41 7.22
C ASP A 48 0.20 13.11 7.80
N GLN A 49 -0.97 13.16 8.44
CA GLN A 49 -1.65 11.96 8.94
C GLN A 49 -2.09 11.04 7.81
N ALA A 50 -2.67 11.57 6.72
CA ALA A 50 -3.06 10.77 5.56
C ALA A 50 -1.83 10.19 4.84
N ARG A 51 -0.75 10.97 4.72
CA ARG A 51 0.53 10.54 4.12
C ARG A 51 1.17 9.40 4.92
N ASN A 52 1.28 9.58 6.23
CA ASN A 52 1.82 8.56 7.13
C ASN A 52 0.95 7.30 7.11
N LEU A 53 -0.37 7.45 7.14
CA LEU A 53 -1.30 6.32 7.10
C LEU A 53 -1.13 5.50 5.82
N ILE A 54 -1.05 6.12 4.64
CA ILE A 54 -0.97 5.34 3.40
C ILE A 54 0.38 4.61 3.27
N VAL A 55 1.49 5.19 3.73
CA VAL A 55 2.79 4.50 3.81
C VAL A 55 2.73 3.32 4.77
N ASP A 56 2.15 3.54 5.95
CA ASP A 56 2.01 2.54 7.00
C ASP A 56 1.15 1.35 6.54
N ILE A 57 0.02 1.62 5.87
CA ILE A 57 -0.83 0.60 5.22
C ILE A 57 0.00 -0.23 4.24
N HIS A 58 0.74 0.40 3.34
CA HIS A 58 1.53 -0.31 2.33
C HIS A 58 2.63 -1.15 2.96
N ASN A 59 3.44 -0.56 3.85
CA ASN A 59 4.58 -1.25 4.44
C ASN A 59 4.18 -2.43 5.33
N ARG A 60 3.12 -2.29 6.15
CA ARG A 60 2.64 -3.44 6.94
C ARG A 60 2.14 -4.58 6.07
N ARG A 61 1.39 -4.27 5.03
CA ARG A 61 0.86 -5.27 4.10
C ARG A 61 1.97 -5.96 3.33
N ARG A 62 2.95 -5.20 2.85
CA ARG A 62 4.16 -5.72 2.23
C ARG A 62 4.94 -6.62 3.18
N ALA A 63 5.04 -6.27 4.47
CA ALA A 63 5.71 -7.10 5.47
C ALA A 63 4.99 -8.44 5.71
N VAL A 64 3.65 -8.43 5.79
CA VAL A 64 2.84 -9.67 5.89
C VAL A 64 2.98 -10.51 4.61
N LEU A 65 3.00 -9.86 3.44
CA LEU A 65 3.20 -10.51 2.15
C LEU A 65 4.57 -11.17 2.03
N ALA A 66 5.65 -10.47 2.39
CA ALA A 66 7.01 -10.98 2.37
C ALA A 66 7.16 -12.26 3.20
N GLN A 67 6.42 -12.37 4.30
CA GLN A 67 6.39 -13.56 5.17
C GLN A 67 5.52 -14.71 4.64
N GLY A 68 4.85 -14.55 3.49
CA GLY A 68 3.99 -15.58 2.91
C GLY A 68 2.68 -15.78 3.68
N GLN A 69 2.17 -14.73 4.32
CA GLN A 69 0.99 -14.79 5.18
C GLN A 69 -0.29 -14.26 4.51
N VAL A 70 -0.22 -13.88 3.24
CA VAL A 70 -1.38 -13.36 2.47
C VAL A 70 -2.02 -14.48 1.68
N ARG A 71 -3.33 -14.67 1.85
CA ARG A 71 -4.11 -15.66 1.10
C ARG A 71 -4.10 -15.34 -0.40
N ASN A 72 -3.85 -16.35 -1.24
CA ASN A 72 -3.79 -16.16 -2.69
C ASN A 72 -5.11 -16.56 -3.37
N GLY A 73 -6.02 -15.60 -3.58
CA GLY A 73 -7.35 -15.87 -4.10
C GLY A 73 -8.20 -16.68 -3.14
N ARG A 74 -9.09 -17.51 -3.69
CA ARG A 74 -9.93 -18.46 -2.95
C ARG A 74 -9.29 -19.85 -2.79
N ASN A 75 -8.01 -19.98 -3.11
CA ASN A 75 -7.26 -21.25 -2.99
C ASN A 75 -7.11 -21.66 -1.53
N ASP A 76 -6.47 -22.79 -1.23
CA ASP A 76 -6.12 -23.28 0.11
C ASP A 76 -4.72 -22.86 0.59
N TYR A 77 -3.97 -22.14 -0.24
CA TYR A 77 -2.59 -21.70 0.02
C TYR A 77 -2.43 -20.16 0.03
N ASN A 78 -1.32 -19.71 0.60
CA ASN A 78 -0.91 -18.30 0.58
C ASN A 78 -0.04 -17.98 -0.65
N THR A 79 0.18 -16.68 -0.89
CA THR A 79 1.24 -16.22 -1.79
C THR A 79 2.59 -16.67 -1.24
N PRO A 80 3.59 -16.96 -2.09
CA PRO A 80 4.91 -17.35 -1.61
C PRO A 80 5.55 -16.21 -0.80
N LYS A 81 6.51 -16.56 0.06
CA LYS A 81 7.38 -15.57 0.72
C LYS A 81 8.12 -14.74 -0.34
N GLY A 82 8.45 -13.49 -0.04
CA GLY A 82 9.14 -12.58 -0.96
C GLY A 82 10.52 -12.19 -0.45
N SER A 83 11.56 -12.31 -1.28
CA SER A 83 12.95 -12.09 -0.89
C SER A 83 13.48 -10.66 -1.10
N ASN A 84 12.85 -9.88 -1.98
CA ASN A 84 13.34 -8.58 -2.45
C ASN A 84 12.35 -7.41 -2.25
N ILE A 85 11.32 -7.57 -1.41
CA ILE A 85 10.26 -6.58 -1.25
C ILE A 85 10.77 -5.34 -0.50
N MET A 86 10.87 -4.20 -1.18
CA MET A 86 11.39 -2.95 -0.57
C MET A 86 10.36 -2.26 0.33
N THR A 87 10.83 -1.48 1.30
CA THR A 87 10.04 -0.48 2.03
C THR A 87 9.58 0.64 1.10
N MET A 88 8.37 1.14 1.31
CA MET A 88 7.85 2.35 0.67
C MET A 88 8.13 3.60 1.51
N GLU A 89 8.47 4.68 0.81
CA GLU A 89 8.67 6.02 1.33
C GLU A 89 7.71 7.00 0.65
N TYR A 90 7.33 8.06 1.37
CA TYR A 90 6.45 9.06 0.80
C TYR A 90 7.21 10.00 -0.14
N ASN A 91 6.60 10.37 -1.27
CA ASN A 91 7.18 11.31 -2.22
C ASN A 91 6.17 12.38 -2.64
N CYS A 92 6.54 13.64 -2.40
CA CYS A 92 5.66 14.77 -2.66
C CYS A 92 5.48 15.09 -4.15
N ASP A 93 6.42 14.78 -5.02
CA ASP A 93 6.25 15.00 -6.46
C ASP A 93 5.20 14.04 -7.04
N LEU A 94 5.22 12.79 -6.56
CA LEU A 94 4.17 11.81 -6.84
C LEU A 94 2.81 12.24 -6.27
N GLU A 95 2.76 12.82 -5.06
CA GLU A 95 1.52 13.39 -4.51
C GLU A 95 0.99 14.52 -5.39
N LYS A 96 1.86 15.44 -5.82
CA LYS A 96 1.46 16.57 -6.66
C LYS A 96 0.75 16.11 -7.93
N ASP A 97 1.33 15.14 -8.64
CA ASP A 97 0.71 14.56 -9.84
C ASP A 97 -0.59 13.80 -9.50
N ALA A 98 -0.57 12.99 -8.45
CA ALA A 98 -1.75 12.24 -8.00
C ALA A 98 -2.93 13.17 -7.67
N GLN A 99 -2.66 14.26 -6.94
CA GLN A 99 -3.64 15.25 -6.52
C GLN A 99 -4.23 15.98 -7.72
N MET A 100 -3.38 16.42 -8.66
CA MET A 100 -3.84 17.03 -9.91
C MET A 100 -4.83 16.12 -10.66
N TYR A 101 -4.55 14.83 -10.75
CA TYR A 101 -5.46 13.89 -11.41
C TYR A 101 -6.71 13.58 -10.59
N ALA A 102 -6.60 13.48 -9.26
CA ALA A 102 -7.73 13.23 -8.37
C ALA A 102 -8.77 14.35 -8.45
N ASP A 103 -8.32 15.60 -8.56
CA ASP A 103 -9.15 16.80 -8.66
C ASP A 103 -9.91 16.92 -10.00
N LEU A 104 -9.51 16.16 -11.03
CA LEU A 104 -10.27 16.08 -12.29
C LEU A 104 -11.60 15.33 -12.14
N CYS A 105 -11.80 14.63 -11.02
CA CYS A 105 -13.03 13.91 -10.72
C CYS A 105 -13.47 12.95 -11.85
N THR A 106 -12.52 12.29 -12.51
CA THR A 106 -12.81 11.27 -13.53
C THR A 106 -13.44 10.03 -12.92
N SER A 107 -13.98 9.13 -13.74
CA SER A 107 -14.53 7.84 -13.30
C SER A 107 -13.54 6.68 -13.44
N ALA A 108 -12.32 6.95 -13.90
CA ALA A 108 -11.30 5.94 -14.18
C ALA A 108 -9.89 6.48 -13.96
N GLY A 109 -8.94 5.57 -13.72
CA GLY A 109 -7.52 5.87 -13.64
C GLY A 109 -6.98 6.52 -14.91
N SER A 110 -5.83 7.20 -14.80
CA SER A 110 -5.23 7.88 -15.95
C SER A 110 -4.72 6.89 -17.00
N PRO A 111 -4.81 7.23 -18.29
CA PRO A 111 -4.34 6.38 -19.37
C PRO A 111 -2.86 6.02 -19.18
N GLU A 112 -2.50 4.73 -19.31
CA GLU A 112 -1.12 4.26 -19.08
C GLU A 112 -0.08 5.00 -19.91
N ALA A 113 -0.44 5.35 -21.16
CA ALA A 113 0.43 6.08 -22.08
C ALA A 113 0.80 7.49 -21.60
N GLN A 114 -0.01 8.09 -20.70
CA GLN A 114 0.25 9.40 -20.09
C GLN A 114 1.09 9.29 -18.80
N ARG A 115 1.39 8.07 -18.34
CA ARG A 115 2.16 7.78 -17.13
C ARG A 115 3.25 6.73 -17.37
N PRO A 116 4.21 6.98 -18.28
CA PRO A 116 5.25 6.00 -18.60
C PRO A 116 6.19 5.72 -17.42
N LEU A 117 6.37 6.68 -16.51
CA LEU A 117 7.37 6.63 -15.44
C LEU A 117 6.85 6.11 -14.09
N TRP A 118 5.53 6.07 -13.88
CA TRP A 118 4.95 5.70 -12.60
C TRP A 118 3.73 4.78 -12.72
N GLY A 119 3.57 3.95 -11.71
CA GLY A 119 2.37 3.15 -11.48
C GLY A 119 1.19 4.01 -11.03
N GLU A 120 0.00 3.42 -11.04
CA GLU A 120 -1.20 4.07 -10.50
C GLU A 120 -2.11 3.04 -9.85
N ASN A 121 -2.63 3.39 -8.67
CA ASN A 121 -3.88 2.85 -8.17
C ASN A 121 -4.92 3.97 -8.10
N PHE A 122 -6.14 3.67 -8.54
CA PHE A 122 -7.26 4.59 -8.57
C PHE A 122 -8.46 3.98 -7.85
N ASN A 123 -9.22 4.80 -7.13
CA ASN A 123 -10.48 4.38 -6.53
C ASN A 123 -11.51 5.51 -6.56
N VAL A 124 -12.77 5.14 -6.75
CA VAL A 124 -13.93 6.02 -6.60
C VAL A 124 -14.78 5.49 -5.46
N ILE A 125 -14.87 6.27 -4.39
CA ILE A 125 -15.70 5.93 -3.23
C ILE A 125 -17.00 6.73 -3.36
N GLN A 126 -18.15 6.05 -3.32
CA GLN A 126 -19.48 6.65 -3.51
C GLN A 126 -19.99 7.40 -2.27
N GLU A 127 -19.08 8.08 -1.58
CA GLU A 127 -19.31 8.91 -0.39
C GLU A 127 -18.30 10.07 -0.42
N THR A 128 -18.68 11.24 0.09
CA THR A 128 -17.73 12.32 0.42
C THR A 128 -17.03 11.97 1.73
N LEU A 129 -15.72 11.78 1.68
CA LEU A 129 -14.92 11.34 2.82
C LEU A 129 -13.80 12.32 3.15
N ASP A 130 -13.45 12.35 4.43
CA ASP A 130 -12.18 12.91 4.87
C ASP A 130 -11.00 12.16 4.21
N PRO A 131 -9.93 12.86 3.79
CA PRO A 131 -8.78 12.25 3.12
C PRO A 131 -8.16 11.05 3.86
N ILE A 132 -8.15 11.03 5.20
CA ILE A 132 -7.62 9.90 5.98
C ILE A 132 -8.47 8.65 5.77
N LEU A 133 -9.80 8.78 5.86
CA LEU A 133 -10.70 7.65 5.59
C LEU A 133 -10.65 7.23 4.13
N ALA A 134 -10.55 8.20 3.22
CA ALA A 134 -10.49 7.94 1.79
C ALA A 134 -9.27 7.07 1.44
N VAL A 135 -8.06 7.43 1.90
CA VAL A 135 -6.85 6.62 1.64
C VAL A 135 -6.88 5.28 2.36
N SER A 136 -7.47 5.20 3.56
CA SER A 136 -7.66 3.93 4.27
C SER A 136 -8.54 2.97 3.47
N ARG A 137 -9.75 3.41 3.10
CA ARG A 137 -10.70 2.59 2.33
C ARG A 137 -10.15 2.24 0.95
N ALA A 138 -9.46 3.17 0.29
CA ALA A 138 -8.84 2.92 -0.99
C ALA A 138 -7.76 1.83 -0.89
N GLY A 139 -6.88 1.95 0.11
CA GLY A 139 -5.90 0.91 0.44
C GLY A 139 -6.56 -0.44 0.66
N ASP A 140 -7.57 -0.53 1.53
CA ASP A 140 -8.32 -1.78 1.82
C ASP A 140 -8.89 -2.42 0.55
N ALA A 141 -9.54 -1.61 -0.29
CA ALA A 141 -10.13 -2.08 -1.54
C ALA A 141 -9.08 -2.62 -2.52
N TRP A 142 -7.96 -1.91 -2.70
CA TRP A 142 -6.88 -2.33 -3.60
C TRP A 142 -6.23 -3.63 -3.14
N TRP A 143 -5.85 -3.72 -1.86
CA TRP A 143 -5.24 -4.93 -1.32
C TRP A 143 -6.22 -6.10 -1.32
N GLY A 144 -7.48 -5.85 -1.00
CA GLY A 144 -8.53 -6.87 -0.92
C GLY A 144 -8.82 -7.59 -2.24
N GLN A 145 -8.39 -7.05 -3.38
CA GLN A 145 -8.53 -7.71 -4.68
C GLN A 145 -7.90 -9.12 -4.70
N ILE A 146 -6.78 -9.31 -4.00
CA ILE A 146 -6.09 -10.62 -3.97
C ILE A 146 -6.95 -11.74 -3.40
N TYR A 147 -7.88 -11.43 -2.50
CA TYR A 147 -8.74 -12.42 -1.87
C TYR A 147 -9.89 -12.87 -2.80
N GLN A 148 -10.21 -12.06 -3.82
CA GLN A 148 -11.21 -12.41 -4.82
C GLN A 148 -10.59 -13.26 -5.93
N ASN A 149 -9.44 -12.83 -6.44
CA ASN A 149 -8.72 -13.48 -7.52
C ASN A 149 -7.23 -13.55 -7.22
N GLY A 150 -6.68 -14.76 -7.25
CA GLY A 150 -5.26 -14.99 -6.98
C GLY A 150 -4.34 -14.63 -8.14
N ILE A 151 -3.04 -14.77 -7.91
CA ILE A 151 -1.95 -14.74 -8.90
C ILE A 151 -1.25 -16.09 -8.95
N ASN A 152 -0.55 -16.41 -10.03
CA ASN A 152 0.24 -17.65 -10.11
C ASN A 152 1.33 -17.70 -9.01
N GLN A 153 1.71 -18.90 -8.58
CA GLN A 153 2.69 -19.13 -7.51
C GLN A 153 4.12 -18.65 -7.85
N LYS A 154 4.43 -18.35 -9.11
CA LYS A 154 5.69 -17.72 -9.48
C LYS A 154 5.68 -16.20 -9.28
N MET A 155 4.53 -15.62 -8.93
CA MET A 155 4.32 -14.17 -8.86
C MET A 155 4.56 -13.45 -10.19
N LEU A 156 4.42 -14.14 -11.33
CA LEU A 156 4.65 -13.58 -12.66
C LEU A 156 3.46 -12.71 -13.10
N PHE A 157 3.69 -11.45 -13.42
CA PHE A 157 2.70 -10.56 -14.02
C PHE A 157 2.70 -10.76 -15.53
N ASN A 158 2.03 -11.80 -16.02
CA ASN A 158 1.95 -12.08 -17.47
C ASN A 158 0.71 -11.46 -18.12
N LYS A 159 0.68 -11.46 -19.46
CA LYS A 159 -0.42 -10.88 -20.25
C LYS A 159 -1.80 -11.47 -19.91
N PHE A 160 -1.87 -12.79 -19.73
CA PHE A 160 -3.11 -13.46 -19.33
C PHE A 160 -3.62 -12.95 -17.97
N PHE A 161 -2.71 -12.77 -17.01
CA PHE A 161 -3.03 -12.20 -15.71
C PHE A 161 -3.44 -10.74 -15.82
N SER A 162 -2.77 -9.90 -16.63
CA SER A 162 -3.15 -8.48 -16.76
C SER A 162 -4.53 -8.29 -17.39
N GLU A 163 -4.95 -9.19 -18.27
CA GLU A 163 -6.19 -9.05 -19.05
C GLU A 163 -7.39 -9.81 -18.47
N LYS A 164 -7.19 -10.66 -17.45
CA LYS A 164 -8.29 -11.46 -16.89
C LYS A 164 -9.34 -10.57 -16.20
N PRO A 165 -10.63 -10.97 -16.21
CA PRO A 165 -11.67 -10.28 -15.46
C PRO A 165 -11.33 -10.18 -13.97
N ASN A 166 -11.53 -8.99 -13.38
CA ASN A 166 -11.25 -8.70 -11.97
C ASN A 166 -9.82 -9.12 -11.56
N SER A 167 -8.84 -8.92 -12.44
CA SER A 167 -7.44 -9.13 -12.10
C SER A 167 -7.03 -8.22 -10.94
N PRO A 168 -6.30 -8.73 -9.93
CA PRO A 168 -5.96 -7.95 -8.74
C PRO A 168 -4.77 -7.01 -9.02
N THR A 169 -4.85 -6.19 -10.06
CA THR A 169 -3.76 -5.32 -10.52
C THR A 169 -3.44 -4.21 -9.53
N ALA A 170 -4.42 -3.75 -8.74
CA ALA A 170 -4.16 -2.77 -7.71
C ALA A 170 -3.39 -3.37 -6.52
N PHE A 171 -3.73 -4.63 -6.15
CA PHE A 171 -2.94 -5.39 -5.19
C PHE A 171 -1.50 -5.59 -5.69
N THR A 172 -1.30 -6.02 -6.94
CA THR A 172 0.06 -6.27 -7.44
C THR A 172 0.90 -5.00 -7.48
N GLN A 173 0.30 -3.84 -7.75
CA GLN A 173 1.01 -2.56 -7.65
C GLN A 173 1.43 -2.23 -6.21
N MET A 174 0.56 -2.48 -5.21
CA MET A 174 0.94 -2.32 -3.80
C MET A 174 2.04 -3.31 -3.37
N ALA A 175 2.02 -4.52 -3.93
CA ALA A 175 2.92 -5.63 -3.65
C ALA A 175 4.24 -5.57 -4.42
N TRP A 176 4.36 -4.70 -5.43
CA TRP A 176 5.47 -4.70 -6.37
C TRP A 176 6.81 -4.44 -5.67
N ALA A 177 7.75 -5.38 -5.73
CA ALA A 177 8.97 -5.39 -4.92
C ALA A 177 9.79 -4.12 -5.04
N THR A 178 9.95 -3.61 -6.27
CA THR A 178 10.77 -2.44 -6.60
C THR A 178 10.02 -1.12 -6.57
N SER A 179 8.72 -1.11 -6.26
CA SER A 179 8.00 0.14 -5.97
C SER A 179 8.31 0.56 -4.53
N TYR A 180 9.12 1.60 -4.38
CA TYR A 180 9.65 2.07 -3.10
C TYR A 180 9.26 3.52 -2.78
N LYS A 181 8.62 4.24 -3.72
CA LYS A 181 8.05 5.57 -3.50
C LYS A 181 6.56 5.58 -3.80
N ILE A 182 5.82 6.27 -2.95
CA ILE A 182 4.38 6.49 -3.11
C ILE A 182 4.02 7.95 -2.84
N GLY A 183 3.10 8.50 -3.63
CA GLY A 183 2.44 9.76 -3.34
C GLY A 183 1.00 9.68 -3.79
N CYS A 184 0.07 10.24 -3.02
CA CYS A 184 -1.36 10.05 -3.25
C CYS A 184 -2.11 11.37 -3.20
N GLY A 185 -3.19 11.48 -3.95
CA GLY A 185 -4.09 12.62 -3.96
C GLY A 185 -5.53 12.19 -3.67
N VAL A 186 -6.28 13.08 -3.02
CA VAL A 186 -7.70 12.89 -2.73
C VAL A 186 -8.49 14.05 -3.32
N GLY A 187 -9.40 13.76 -4.24
CA GLY A 187 -10.26 14.76 -4.89
C GLY A 187 -11.63 14.83 -4.22
N ASP A 188 -12.12 16.05 -3.97
CA ASP A 188 -13.51 16.28 -3.57
C ASP A 188 -14.42 16.27 -4.80
N CYS A 189 -15.16 15.18 -5.00
CA CYS A 189 -15.93 14.95 -6.21
C CYS A 189 -17.41 14.72 -5.87
N ALA A 190 -17.93 15.45 -4.88
CA ALA A 190 -19.26 15.24 -4.31
C ALA A 190 -20.33 14.89 -5.37
N PRO A 191 -21.11 13.79 -5.17
CA PRO A 191 -21.28 13.04 -3.91
C PRO A 191 -20.27 11.90 -3.70
N ARG A 192 -19.13 11.90 -4.40
CA ARG A 192 -18.09 10.86 -4.31
C ARG A 192 -16.71 11.43 -3.98
N THR A 193 -15.79 10.55 -3.63
CA THR A 193 -14.38 10.87 -3.37
C THR A 193 -13.50 10.08 -4.33
N ASN A 194 -12.60 10.76 -5.03
CA ASN A 194 -11.59 10.10 -5.85
C ASN A 194 -10.28 9.97 -5.06
N VAL A 195 -9.63 8.81 -5.13
CA VAL A 195 -8.31 8.56 -4.55
C VAL A 195 -7.38 8.05 -5.63
N VAL A 196 -6.23 8.70 -5.79
CA VAL A 196 -5.18 8.34 -6.74
C VAL A 196 -3.90 8.14 -5.95
N CYS A 197 -3.18 7.05 -6.15
CA CYS A 197 -1.80 6.89 -5.68
C CYS A 197 -0.88 6.60 -6.86
N ARG A 198 0.25 7.28 -6.92
CA ARG A 198 1.35 7.04 -7.87
C ARG A 198 2.47 6.26 -7.19
N TYR A 199 3.15 5.42 -7.98
CA TYR A 199 4.20 4.53 -7.49
C TYR A 199 5.46 4.60 -8.36
N THR A 200 6.63 4.65 -7.71
CA THR A 200 7.93 4.54 -8.40
C THR A 200 8.83 3.52 -7.68
N ALA A 201 9.51 2.60 -8.36
CA ALA A 201 9.40 2.33 -9.80
C ALA A 201 7.99 1.86 -10.19
N LYS A 202 7.61 2.06 -11.46
CA LYS A 202 6.34 1.58 -12.01
C LYS A 202 6.28 0.05 -11.90
N GLY A 203 5.17 -0.45 -11.36
CA GLY A 203 4.90 -1.89 -11.29
C GLY A 203 3.99 -2.36 -12.42
N ASN A 204 3.48 -3.58 -12.29
CA ASN A 204 2.57 -4.21 -13.25
C ASN A 204 3.13 -4.28 -14.68
N ASN A 205 4.44 -4.43 -14.81
CA ASN A 205 5.09 -4.59 -16.10
C ASN A 205 4.87 -6.03 -16.60
N ILE A 206 4.33 -6.17 -17.81
CA ILE A 206 4.04 -7.47 -18.40
C ILE A 206 5.35 -8.24 -18.62
N GLY A 207 5.41 -9.46 -18.10
CA GLY A 207 6.57 -10.34 -18.19
C GLY A 207 7.51 -10.26 -16.99
N GLU A 208 7.30 -9.31 -16.08
CA GLU A 208 8.07 -9.18 -14.84
C GLU A 208 7.37 -9.87 -13.67
N TYR A 209 8.15 -10.11 -12.60
CA TYR A 209 7.63 -10.67 -11.35
C TYR A 209 7.19 -9.55 -10.41
N VAL A 210 6.05 -9.75 -9.74
CA VAL A 210 5.60 -8.82 -8.68
C VAL A 210 6.64 -8.73 -7.57
N TYR A 211 7.23 -9.87 -7.21
CA TYR A 211 8.40 -9.99 -6.35
C TYR A 211 9.06 -11.34 -6.59
N GLU A 212 10.29 -11.51 -6.12
CA GLU A 212 11.00 -12.79 -6.20
C GLU A 212 10.58 -13.73 -5.06
N PRO A 213 10.07 -14.94 -5.35
CA PRO A 213 9.79 -15.92 -4.31
C PRO A 213 11.06 -16.35 -3.58
N GLY A 214 11.09 -16.23 -2.26
CA GLY A 214 12.26 -16.58 -1.45
C GLY A 214 12.08 -16.20 0.02
N GLN A 215 13.06 -16.53 0.87
CA GLN A 215 12.99 -16.09 2.27
C GLN A 215 13.11 -14.56 2.34
N PRO A 216 12.41 -13.89 3.27
CA PRO A 216 12.55 -12.45 3.46
C PRO A 216 14.01 -12.02 3.53
N CYS A 217 14.29 -10.93 2.83
CA CYS A 217 15.59 -10.29 2.78
C CYS A 217 16.77 -11.05 2.16
N THR A 218 16.56 -12.21 1.53
CA THR A 218 17.68 -12.92 0.88
C THR A 218 18.10 -12.34 -0.47
N ALA A 219 17.36 -11.36 -1.00
CA ALA A 219 17.65 -10.69 -2.27
C ALA A 219 17.50 -9.16 -2.13
N CYS A 220 17.98 -8.59 -1.02
CA CYS A 220 18.02 -7.14 -0.82
C CYS A 220 19.36 -6.55 -1.28
N ASP A 221 19.31 -5.55 -2.16
CA ASP A 221 20.52 -4.83 -2.61
C ASP A 221 21.06 -3.84 -1.58
N TYR A 222 20.18 -3.24 -0.76
CA TYR A 222 20.52 -2.16 0.17
C TYR A 222 20.38 -2.54 1.64
N GLY A 223 20.33 -3.85 1.92
CA GLY A 223 20.12 -4.39 3.26
C GLY A 223 18.65 -4.56 3.63
N CYS A 224 18.44 -5.00 4.87
CA CYS A 224 17.14 -5.43 5.39
C CYS A 224 16.73 -4.60 6.60
N THR A 225 15.42 -4.36 6.77
CA THR A 225 14.89 -3.68 7.96
C THR A 225 15.24 -4.43 9.24
N PRO A 226 15.28 -3.77 10.41
CA PRO A 226 15.67 -4.42 11.66
C PRO A 226 14.81 -5.63 12.03
N GLU A 227 13.55 -5.65 11.59
CA GLU A 227 12.62 -6.76 11.79
C GLU A 227 12.94 -7.99 10.93
N GLY A 228 13.84 -7.87 9.95
CA GLY A 228 14.23 -9.00 9.09
C GLY A 228 13.22 -9.32 7.99
N VAL A 229 12.37 -8.37 7.58
CA VAL A 229 11.19 -8.67 6.73
C VAL A 229 11.19 -7.94 5.38
N LEU A 230 11.59 -6.67 5.33
CA LEU A 230 11.58 -5.86 4.12
C LEU A 230 12.99 -5.42 3.74
N CYS A 231 13.24 -5.20 2.46
CA CYS A 231 14.46 -4.58 1.97
C CYS A 231 14.41 -3.07 2.15
N TYR A 232 15.55 -2.43 2.38
CA TYR A 232 15.62 -0.97 2.28
C TYR A 232 15.45 -0.52 0.83
N ALA A 233 14.83 0.65 0.68
CA ALA A 233 14.79 1.37 -0.59
C ALA A 233 16.21 1.78 -1.02
N PRO A 234 16.45 2.02 -2.33
CA PRO A 234 17.69 2.60 -2.80
C PRO A 234 17.97 3.94 -2.10
N PRO A 235 19.23 4.24 -1.76
CA PRO A 235 19.58 5.54 -1.20
C PRO A 235 19.20 6.65 -2.19
N PRO A 236 18.89 7.87 -1.70
CA PRO A 236 18.65 9.01 -2.58
C PRO A 236 19.81 9.15 -3.57
N THR A 237 19.50 9.24 -4.87
CA THR A 237 20.51 9.55 -5.89
C THR A 237 21.07 10.93 -5.56
N GLN A 238 22.37 11.00 -5.23
CA GLN A 238 23.04 12.28 -5.08
C GLN A 238 22.98 13.03 -6.43
N PRO A 239 22.63 14.32 -6.43
CA PRO A 239 22.52 15.12 -7.65
C PRO A 239 23.85 15.22 -8.41
#